data_AF-A0A8C5SX44-F1
#
_entry.id   AF-A0A8C5SX44-F1
#
_cell.length_a   1.000
_cell.length_b   1.000
_cell.length_c   1.000
_cell.angle_alpha   90.00
_cell.angle_beta   90.00
_cell.angle_gamma   90.00
#
_symmetry.space_group_name_H-M   'P 1'
#
loop_
_entity.id
_entity.type
_entity.pdbx_description
1 polymer ?
#
loop_
_entity_poly.entity_id
_entity_poly.type
_entity_poly.pdbx_seq_one_letter_code
_entity_poly.pdbx_strand_id
1 'polypeptide(L)'
;ASTQNLQNCKAYKLEIWHICSSLVPSISLISPLLPFQGALDPEKLIEQSISIRQQIFSHNEAEVSKRWNFEDGIKRPYFHVKPLERAQLRNWRDYLDFEIVSGSHERTIVLFERCVIACALYEEFWIKYIRYLENHSIAGARSVFQRACCYHLPRKPNIHLLWAAFEEKQGEVEEARRILKTFEDYVPGLVMVRLRRVSLERRLGNMDMAEALLMEAIRDNEGMPISSFYSVKLARQVLKVQKNLAKARKILLEALEKDPDNAKLYANLLEMEFSADVRQNEGNTMSSFDRALTSGLPLETKIIFSQRRVEFLEDFGSSINSLLMCYEEHQKLLNQQMMRKRLLENG
;
A
#
# COMPACT_ATOMS: atom_id res chain seq x y z
N ALA A 1 -16.93 -18.98 5.32
CA ALA A 1 -16.61 -17.55 5.14
C ALA A 1 -17.77 -16.63 5.53
N SER A 2 -19.00 -16.89 5.07
CA SER A 2 -20.20 -16.07 5.38
C SER A 2 -20.63 -16.14 6.86
N THR A 3 -20.54 -17.31 7.49
CA THR A 3 -20.93 -17.54 8.90
C THR A 3 -19.96 -16.91 9.91
N GLN A 4 -18.64 -16.97 9.63
CA GLN A 4 -17.62 -16.33 10.47
C GLN A 4 -17.77 -14.80 10.48
N ASN A 5 -18.03 -14.20 9.30
CA ASN A 5 -18.30 -12.77 9.19
C ASN A 5 -19.57 -12.36 9.93
N LEU A 6 -20.60 -13.21 9.94
CA LEU A 6 -21.86 -12.94 10.65
C LEU A 6 -21.70 -13.01 12.18
N GLN A 7 -20.89 -13.95 12.68
CA GLN A 7 -20.56 -14.06 14.10
C GLN A 7 -19.69 -12.88 14.57
N ASN A 8 -18.69 -12.49 13.78
CA ASN A 8 -17.87 -11.30 14.05
C ASN A 8 -18.73 -10.01 14.05
N CYS A 9 -19.73 -9.89 13.16
CA CYS A 9 -20.67 -8.78 13.18
C CYS A 9 -21.57 -8.73 14.44
N LYS A 10 -21.88 -9.88 15.07
CA LYS A 10 -22.67 -9.91 16.32
C LYS A 10 -21.86 -9.45 17.53
N ALA A 11 -20.61 -9.88 17.63
CA ALA A 11 -19.68 -9.40 18.65
C ALA A 11 -19.41 -7.88 18.49
N TYR A 12 -19.29 -7.42 17.25
CA TYR A 12 -19.08 -6.01 16.92
C TYR A 12 -20.27 -5.10 17.26
N LYS A 13 -21.52 -5.58 17.15
CA LYS A 13 -22.70 -4.84 17.64
C LYS A 13 -22.63 -4.57 19.14
N LEU A 14 -22.06 -5.48 19.94
CA LEU A 14 -21.89 -5.31 21.38
C LEU A 14 -20.74 -4.35 21.70
N GLU A 15 -19.60 -4.46 21.02
CA GLU A 15 -18.46 -3.54 21.22
C GLU A 15 -18.78 -2.10 20.79
N ILE A 16 -19.43 -1.90 19.65
CA ILE A 16 -19.90 -0.56 19.24
C ILE A 16 -20.93 -0.04 20.24
N TRP A 17 -21.84 -0.87 20.72
CA TRP A 17 -22.80 -0.44 21.73
C TRP A 17 -22.09 0.03 23.01
N HIS A 18 -21.02 -0.65 23.44
CA HIS A 18 -20.19 -0.20 24.56
C HIS A 18 -19.39 1.08 24.25
N ILE A 19 -18.78 1.21 23.06
CA ILE A 19 -18.02 2.39 22.64
C ILE A 19 -18.94 3.61 22.49
N CYS A 20 -20.09 3.45 21.82
CA CYS A 20 -21.13 4.47 21.72
C CYS A 20 -21.70 4.80 23.11
N SER A 21 -21.92 3.81 23.98
CA SER A 21 -22.38 4.05 25.36
C SER A 21 -21.33 4.77 26.22
N SER A 22 -20.02 4.62 25.95
CA SER A 22 -18.94 5.34 26.63
C SER A 22 -18.65 6.71 26.02
N LEU A 23 -19.04 6.95 24.76
CA LEU A 23 -18.88 8.21 24.03
C LEU A 23 -20.14 9.08 24.04
N VAL A 24 -21.30 8.56 24.47
CA VAL A 24 -22.36 9.44 24.99
C VAL A 24 -21.74 10.05 26.23
N PRO A 25 -21.45 11.37 26.26
CA PRO A 25 -21.17 12.00 27.53
C PRO A 25 -22.36 11.63 28.39
N SER A 26 -22.14 11.00 29.54
CA SER A 26 -23.12 11.10 30.62
C SER A 26 -23.58 12.55 30.57
N ILE A 27 -24.84 12.77 30.22
CA ILE A 27 -25.44 14.09 30.32
C ILE A 27 -25.25 14.35 31.80
N SER A 28 -24.15 15.02 32.15
CA SER A 28 -23.99 15.74 33.37
C SER A 28 -25.03 16.82 33.21
N LEU A 29 -26.29 16.41 33.48
CA LEU A 29 -27.37 17.25 33.91
C LEU A 29 -26.69 18.14 34.90
N ILE A 30 -26.44 19.36 34.44
CA ILE A 30 -25.80 20.41 35.21
C ILE A 30 -26.58 20.40 36.52
N SER A 31 -25.88 19.97 37.57
CA SER A 31 -26.40 20.02 38.92
C SER A 31 -26.83 21.46 39.14
N PRO A 32 -28.10 21.75 39.45
CA PRO A 32 -28.51 23.12 39.67
C PRO A 32 -27.88 23.56 40.99
N LEU A 33 -26.71 24.18 40.92
CA LEU A 33 -26.22 25.05 41.98
C LEU A 33 -27.10 26.29 41.99
N LEU A 34 -28.23 26.19 42.68
CA LEU A 34 -28.94 27.35 43.20
C LEU A 34 -28.72 27.37 44.72
N PRO A 35 -27.76 28.14 45.25
CA PRO A 35 -27.98 28.74 46.55
C PRO A 35 -28.90 29.94 46.32
N PHE A 36 -30.05 30.04 46.99
CA PHE A 36 -30.46 31.26 47.69
C PHE A 36 -31.87 31.16 48.29
N GLN A 37 -31.97 31.68 49.51
CA GLN A 37 -33.17 31.88 50.29
C GLN A 37 -33.97 33.08 49.75
N GLY A 38 -35.28 32.90 49.59
CA GLY A 38 -36.24 33.97 49.28
C GLY A 38 -37.44 33.42 48.53
N ALA A 39 -38.66 33.75 48.97
CA ALA A 39 -39.90 33.32 48.34
C ALA A 39 -39.97 33.80 46.89
N LEU A 40 -39.62 32.93 45.94
CA LEU A 40 -39.76 33.19 44.51
C LEU A 40 -41.14 32.76 44.03
N ASP A 41 -41.77 33.65 43.28
CA ASP A 41 -43.03 33.44 42.59
C ASP A 41 -42.91 32.22 41.65
N PRO A 42 -43.70 31.14 41.86
CA PRO A 42 -43.64 29.93 41.05
C PRO A 42 -43.80 30.19 39.55
N GLU A 43 -44.58 31.20 39.17
CA GLU A 43 -44.81 31.56 37.78
C GLU A 43 -43.55 32.12 37.11
N LYS A 44 -42.78 32.96 37.83
CA LYS A 44 -41.51 33.50 37.34
C LYS A 44 -40.43 32.42 37.20
N LEU A 45 -40.42 31.43 38.08
CA LEU A 45 -39.51 30.27 37.97
C LEU A 45 -39.82 29.42 36.73
N ILE A 46 -41.11 29.24 36.43
CA ILE A 46 -41.56 28.53 35.22
C ILE A 46 -41.16 29.32 33.97
N GLU A 47 -41.42 30.63 33.94
CA GLU A 47 -41.07 31.50 32.81
C GLU A 47 -39.56 31.51 32.53
N GLN A 48 -38.73 31.61 33.58
CA GLN A 48 -37.27 31.50 33.46
C GLN A 48 -36.85 30.13 32.92
N SER A 49 -37.46 29.04 33.39
CA SER A 49 -37.17 27.69 32.89
C SER A 49 -37.54 27.53 31.41
N ILE A 50 -38.70 28.04 31.00
CA ILE A 50 -39.15 28.02 29.61
C ILE A 50 -38.20 28.82 28.73
N SER A 51 -37.80 30.02 29.17
CA SER A 51 -36.87 30.89 28.44
C SER A 51 -35.51 30.21 28.21
N ILE A 52 -34.93 29.60 29.25
CA ILE A 52 -33.66 28.85 29.13
C ILE A 52 -33.81 27.68 28.15
N ARG A 53 -34.89 26.91 28.23
CA ARG A 53 -35.15 25.79 27.32
C ARG A 53 -35.37 26.25 25.88
N GLN A 54 -36.03 27.38 25.67
CA GLN A 54 -36.24 27.96 24.34
C GLN A 54 -34.91 28.37 23.70
N GLN A 55 -33.99 28.96 24.46
CA GLN A 55 -32.65 29.29 23.96
C GLN A 55 -31.86 28.03 23.54
N ILE A 56 -31.89 26.98 24.37
CA ILE A 56 -31.26 25.69 24.05
C ILE A 56 -31.90 25.08 22.82
N PHE A 57 -33.23 25.10 22.72
CA PHE A 57 -33.95 24.59 21.56
C PHE A 57 -33.56 25.32 20.27
N SER A 58 -33.61 26.66 20.27
CA SER A 58 -33.26 27.45 19.07
C SER A 58 -31.81 27.24 18.63
N HIS A 59 -30.88 27.10 19.59
CA HIS A 59 -29.49 26.76 19.28
C HIS A 59 -29.37 25.37 18.65
N ASN A 60 -30.03 24.37 19.22
CA ASN A 60 -30.03 23.00 18.71
C ASN A 60 -30.69 22.91 17.34
N GLU A 61 -31.80 23.61 17.10
CA GLU A 61 -32.49 23.68 15.81
C GLU A 61 -31.55 24.21 14.71
N ALA A 62 -30.77 25.24 15.02
CA ALA A 62 -29.76 25.76 14.09
C ALA A 62 -28.67 24.73 13.78
N GLU A 63 -28.16 24.01 14.79
CA GLU A 63 -27.17 22.94 14.60
C GLU A 63 -27.74 21.73 13.83
N VAL A 64 -29.01 21.38 14.04
CA VAL A 64 -29.71 20.32 13.29
C VAL A 64 -29.89 20.74 11.83
N SER A 65 -30.31 21.98 11.59
CA SER A 65 -30.54 22.51 10.25
C SER A 65 -29.28 22.46 9.39
N LYS A 66 -28.09 22.72 9.96
CA LYS A 66 -26.79 22.57 9.27
C LYS A 66 -26.52 21.15 8.78
N ARG A 67 -27.08 20.13 9.43
CA ARG A 67 -26.83 18.71 9.19
C ARG A 67 -27.96 17.99 8.47
N TRP A 68 -29.11 18.64 8.36
CA TRP A 68 -30.34 18.05 7.86
C TRP A 68 -30.17 17.35 6.51
N ASN A 69 -29.54 18.03 5.54
CA ASN A 69 -29.34 17.47 4.20
C ASN A 69 -28.43 16.23 4.21
N PHE A 70 -27.42 16.20 5.08
CA PHE A 70 -26.54 15.04 5.20
C PHE A 70 -27.27 13.85 5.83
N GLU A 71 -28.02 14.09 6.91
CA GLU A 71 -28.79 13.05 7.60
C GLU A 71 -29.91 12.50 6.70
N ASP A 72 -30.63 13.35 5.96
CA ASP A 72 -31.61 12.87 4.97
C ASP A 72 -30.94 12.06 3.85
N GLY A 73 -29.71 12.43 3.45
CA GLY A 73 -28.93 11.67 2.47
C GLY A 73 -28.57 10.24 2.90
N ILE A 74 -28.62 9.91 4.19
CA ILE A 74 -28.31 8.58 4.71
C ILE A 74 -29.55 7.68 4.64
N LYS A 75 -29.76 7.05 3.49
CA LYS A 75 -30.88 6.08 3.33
C LYS A 75 -30.63 4.70 3.98
N ARG A 76 -29.38 4.37 4.34
CA ARG A 76 -29.02 3.10 5.00
C ARG A 76 -28.00 3.31 6.12
N PRO A 77 -28.45 3.52 7.37
CA PRO A 77 -27.56 3.80 8.52
C PRO A 77 -26.98 2.55 9.18
N TYR A 78 -27.33 1.35 8.70
CA TYR A 78 -26.88 0.07 9.25
C TYR A 78 -26.04 -0.72 8.24
N PHE A 79 -25.25 -1.67 8.76
CA PHE A 79 -24.45 -2.55 7.93
C PHE A 79 -25.31 -3.46 7.05
N HIS A 80 -24.95 -3.57 5.77
CA HIS A 80 -25.52 -4.54 4.85
C HIS A 80 -24.49 -4.93 3.78
N VAL A 81 -24.51 -6.20 3.34
CA VAL A 81 -23.53 -6.75 2.39
C VAL A 81 -23.65 -6.20 0.97
N LYS A 82 -24.86 -5.83 0.53
CA LYS A 82 -25.06 -5.14 -0.75
C LYS A 82 -24.31 -3.81 -0.76
N PRO A 83 -23.53 -3.50 -1.80
CA PRO A 83 -22.86 -2.20 -1.92
C PRO A 83 -23.83 -1.04 -1.75
N LEU A 84 -23.38 0.03 -1.09
CA LEU A 84 -23.99 1.35 -1.12
C LEU A 84 -23.81 1.98 -2.49
N GLU A 85 -24.76 2.83 -2.85
CA GLU A 85 -24.69 3.62 -4.07
C GLU A 85 -23.62 4.71 -3.96
N ARG A 86 -23.06 5.11 -5.11
CA ARG A 86 -22.05 6.16 -5.18
C ARG A 86 -22.53 7.49 -4.56
N ALA A 87 -23.82 7.80 -4.67
CA ALA A 87 -24.40 8.99 -4.06
C ALA A 87 -24.33 8.96 -2.53
N GLN A 88 -24.63 7.81 -1.90
CA GLN A 88 -24.53 7.66 -0.45
C GLN A 88 -23.08 7.70 0.04
N LEU A 89 -22.15 7.10 -0.72
CA LEU A 89 -20.72 7.17 -0.40
C LEU A 89 -20.19 8.62 -0.47
N ARG A 90 -20.64 9.40 -1.45
CA ARG A 90 -20.35 10.84 -1.51
C ARG A 90 -20.94 11.58 -0.31
N ASN A 91 -22.21 11.35 0.03
CA ASN A 91 -22.85 11.98 1.18
C ASN A 91 -22.10 11.72 2.49
N TRP A 92 -21.67 10.47 2.74
CA TRP A 92 -20.83 10.15 3.91
C TRP A 92 -19.49 10.89 3.89
N ARG A 93 -18.83 10.97 2.73
CA ARG A 93 -17.56 11.69 2.59
C ARG A 93 -17.73 13.17 2.92
N ASP A 94 -18.73 13.81 2.31
CA ASP A 94 -18.99 15.23 2.46
C ASP A 94 -19.44 15.56 3.88
N TYR A 95 -20.23 14.68 4.52
CA TYR A 95 -20.65 14.86 5.91
C TYR A 95 -19.47 14.72 6.88
N LEU A 96 -18.60 13.74 6.67
CA LEU A 96 -17.37 13.61 7.47
C LEU A 96 -16.45 14.82 7.30
N ASP A 97 -16.29 15.32 6.08
CA ASP A 97 -15.49 16.52 5.82
C ASP A 97 -16.07 17.75 6.52
N PHE A 98 -17.39 17.91 6.51
CA PHE A 98 -18.08 18.96 7.25
C PHE A 98 -17.83 18.87 8.77
N GLU A 99 -17.97 17.69 9.38
CA GLU A 99 -17.72 17.51 10.81
C GLU A 99 -16.24 17.65 11.18
N ILE A 100 -15.30 17.21 10.33
CA ILE A 100 -13.87 17.42 10.62
C ILE A 100 -13.55 18.91 10.74
N VAL A 101 -14.18 19.77 9.94
CA VAL A 101 -13.90 21.21 9.91
C VAL A 101 -14.69 21.99 10.96
N SER A 102 -15.94 21.62 11.21
CA SER A 102 -16.88 22.40 12.05
C SER A 102 -17.31 21.69 13.35
N GLY A 103 -16.95 20.42 13.48
CA GLY A 103 -17.26 19.51 14.58
C GLY A 103 -16.43 19.72 15.83
N SER A 104 -16.94 19.26 16.98
CA SER A 104 -16.05 18.89 18.09
C SER A 104 -15.36 17.56 17.77
N HIS A 105 -14.28 17.27 18.51
CA HIS A 105 -13.60 15.98 18.36
C HIS A 105 -14.54 14.81 18.61
N GLU A 106 -15.31 14.86 19.70
CA GLU A 106 -16.25 13.83 20.11
C GLU A 106 -17.33 13.59 19.05
N ARG A 107 -17.90 14.68 18.50
CA ARG A 107 -18.91 14.59 17.44
C ARG A 107 -18.35 13.98 16.17
N THR A 108 -17.12 14.33 15.81
CA THR A 108 -16.42 13.77 14.65
C THR A 108 -16.18 12.27 14.83
N ILE A 109 -15.74 11.85 16.02
CA ILE A 109 -15.59 10.42 16.36
C ILE A 109 -16.93 9.69 16.26
N VAL A 110 -18.00 10.23 16.85
CA VAL A 110 -19.34 9.62 16.78
C VAL A 110 -19.80 9.46 15.32
N LEU A 111 -19.56 10.45 14.46
CA LEU A 111 -19.91 10.33 13.05
C LEU A 111 -19.04 9.30 12.31
N PHE A 112 -17.75 9.23 12.59
CA PHE A 112 -16.88 8.20 12.02
C PHE A 112 -17.34 6.79 12.42
N GLU A 113 -17.65 6.58 13.70
CA GLU A 113 -18.17 5.30 14.20
C GLU A 113 -19.48 4.91 13.50
N ARG A 114 -20.41 5.86 13.32
CA ARG A 114 -21.64 5.65 12.54
C ARG A 114 -21.32 5.29 11.08
N CYS A 115 -20.38 6.00 10.45
CA CYS A 115 -19.99 5.77 9.07
C CYS A 115 -19.40 4.37 8.88
N VAL A 116 -18.47 3.93 9.74
CA VAL A 116 -17.83 2.61 9.58
C VAL A 116 -18.77 1.44 9.88
N ILE A 117 -19.93 1.67 10.52
CA ILE A 117 -21.01 0.67 10.59
C ILE A 117 -21.63 0.47 9.21
N ALA A 118 -22.13 1.54 8.59
CA ALA A 118 -22.80 1.46 7.29
C ALA A 118 -21.82 1.10 6.16
N CYS A 119 -20.59 1.61 6.25
CA CYS A 119 -19.54 1.55 5.24
C CYS A 119 -18.41 0.58 5.61
N ALA A 120 -18.66 -0.44 6.44
CA ALA A 120 -17.63 -1.33 6.98
C ALA A 120 -16.71 -1.99 5.93
N LEU A 121 -17.21 -2.24 4.70
CA LEU A 121 -16.45 -2.89 3.63
C LEU A 121 -15.69 -1.91 2.71
N TYR A 122 -15.77 -0.61 2.99
CA TYR A 122 -15.16 0.44 2.19
C TYR A 122 -13.88 0.94 2.86
N GLU A 123 -12.74 0.47 2.35
CA GLU A 123 -11.40 0.81 2.85
C GLU A 123 -11.15 2.32 2.99
N GLU A 124 -11.72 3.13 2.10
CA GLU A 124 -11.54 4.60 2.09
C GLU A 124 -11.97 5.28 3.39
N PHE A 125 -13.06 4.83 4.03
CA PHE A 125 -13.56 5.48 5.26
C PHE A 125 -12.73 5.09 6.48
N TRP A 126 -12.25 3.85 6.54
CA TRP A 126 -11.31 3.43 7.58
C TRP A 126 -10.01 4.22 7.50
N ILE A 127 -9.44 4.35 6.29
CA ILE A 127 -8.22 5.15 6.08
C ILE A 127 -8.45 6.61 6.46
N LYS A 128 -9.59 7.20 6.09
CA LYS A 128 -9.94 8.58 6.48
C LYS A 128 -10.05 8.74 7.99
N TYR A 129 -10.68 7.77 8.67
CA TYR A 129 -10.81 7.77 10.12
C TYR A 129 -9.45 7.66 10.83
N ILE A 130 -8.61 6.74 10.38
CA ILE A 130 -7.25 6.57 10.89
C ILE A 130 -6.45 7.86 10.74
N ARG A 131 -6.45 8.49 9.56
CA ARG A 131 -5.73 9.76 9.33
C ARG A 131 -6.21 10.89 10.22
N TYR A 132 -7.51 10.95 10.49
CA TYR A 132 -8.04 11.90 11.46
C TYR A 132 -7.46 11.63 12.85
N LEU A 133 -7.49 10.36 13.29
CA LEU A 133 -6.97 9.95 14.60
C LEU A 133 -5.45 10.06 14.75
N GLU A 134 -4.66 9.93 13.69
CA GLU A 134 -3.19 10.09 13.77
C GLU A 134 -2.77 11.45 14.34
N ASN A 135 -3.60 12.49 14.17
CA ASN A 135 -3.36 13.84 14.71
C ASN A 135 -3.94 14.04 16.12
N HIS A 136 -4.74 13.11 16.64
CA HIS A 136 -5.48 13.27 17.90
C HIS A 136 -5.14 12.19 18.95
N SER A 137 -4.98 10.94 18.52
CA SER A 137 -4.70 9.79 19.38
C SER A 137 -4.06 8.64 18.60
N ILE A 138 -2.79 8.36 18.90
CA ILE A 138 -2.04 7.21 18.35
C ILE A 138 -2.72 5.89 18.77
N ALA A 139 -3.16 5.79 20.04
CA ALA A 139 -3.85 4.61 20.54
C ALA A 139 -5.20 4.40 19.83
N GLY A 140 -5.93 5.49 19.55
CA GLY A 140 -7.15 5.45 18.75
C GLY A 140 -6.90 4.95 17.34
N ALA A 141 -5.90 5.52 16.64
CA ALA A 141 -5.55 5.09 15.29
C ALA A 141 -5.19 3.60 15.23
N ARG A 142 -4.41 3.11 16.20
CA ARG A 142 -4.08 1.68 16.34
C ARG A 142 -5.31 0.80 16.53
N SER A 143 -6.23 1.19 17.40
CA SER A 143 -7.50 0.48 17.62
C SER A 143 -8.33 0.39 16.33
N VAL A 144 -8.41 1.48 15.57
CA VAL A 144 -9.14 1.50 14.29
C VAL A 144 -8.46 0.63 13.24
N PHE A 145 -7.12 0.62 13.16
CA PHE A 145 -6.38 -0.31 12.31
C PHE A 145 -6.69 -1.78 12.64
N GLN A 146 -6.62 -2.15 13.92
CA GLN A 146 -6.93 -3.51 14.36
C GLN A 146 -8.37 -3.91 13.98
N ARG A 147 -9.34 -3.03 14.22
CA ARG A 147 -10.74 -3.26 13.84
C ARG A 147 -10.90 -3.48 12.33
N ALA A 148 -10.31 -2.58 11.54
CA ALA A 148 -10.40 -2.63 10.09
C ALA A 148 -9.73 -3.88 9.51
N CYS A 149 -8.49 -4.17 9.92
CA CYS A 149 -7.66 -5.23 9.37
C CYS A 149 -8.08 -6.62 9.86
N CYS A 150 -8.42 -6.79 11.15
CA CYS A 150 -8.70 -8.11 11.72
C CYS A 150 -10.13 -8.60 11.44
N TYR A 151 -11.10 -7.70 11.30
CA TYR A 151 -12.52 -8.10 11.21
C TYR A 151 -13.18 -7.74 9.88
N HIS A 152 -12.97 -6.53 9.37
CA HIS A 152 -13.76 -6.03 8.23
C HIS A 152 -13.07 -6.22 6.88
N LEU A 153 -11.76 -5.99 6.83
CA LEU A 153 -10.96 -5.93 5.61
C LEU A 153 -9.73 -6.86 5.67
N PRO A 154 -9.85 -8.14 6.10
CA PRO A 154 -8.70 -9.02 6.31
C PRO A 154 -7.94 -9.40 5.03
N ARG A 155 -8.53 -9.14 3.86
CA ARG A 155 -7.92 -9.45 2.55
C ARG A 155 -7.55 -8.21 1.75
N LYS A 156 -7.73 -7.01 2.29
CA LYS A 156 -7.41 -5.76 1.58
C LYS A 156 -5.96 -5.37 1.89
N PRO A 157 -5.04 -5.48 0.93
CA PRO A 157 -3.62 -5.31 1.22
C PRO A 157 -3.24 -3.90 1.62
N ASN A 158 -3.85 -2.88 1.02
CA ASN A 158 -3.43 -1.49 1.20
C ASN A 158 -3.55 -1.04 2.67
N ILE A 159 -4.67 -1.31 3.35
CA ILE A 159 -4.81 -0.98 4.77
C ILE A 159 -3.86 -1.75 5.71
N HIS A 160 -3.52 -3.01 5.40
CA HIS A 160 -2.51 -3.76 6.18
C HIS A 160 -1.10 -3.20 5.99
N LEU A 161 -0.75 -2.79 4.76
CA LEU A 161 0.52 -2.11 4.49
C LEU A 161 0.60 -0.73 5.16
N LEU A 162 -0.51 0.00 5.25
CA LEU A 162 -0.61 1.24 6.01
C LEU A 162 -0.46 0.99 7.51
N TRP A 163 -1.06 -0.07 8.04
CA TRP A 163 -0.95 -0.43 9.45
C TRP A 163 0.50 -0.73 9.83
N ALA A 164 1.19 -1.59 9.06
CA ALA A 164 2.59 -1.87 9.30
C ALA A 164 3.49 -0.61 9.20
N ALA A 165 3.21 0.28 8.26
CA ALA A 165 3.94 1.55 8.14
C ALA A 165 3.66 2.50 9.32
N PHE A 166 2.43 2.51 9.83
CA PHE A 166 2.06 3.26 11.02
C PHE A 166 2.83 2.76 12.25
N GLU A 167 2.85 1.45 12.50
CA GLU A 167 3.57 0.87 13.65
C GLU A 167 5.07 1.12 13.56
N GLU A 168 5.66 0.96 12.38
CA GLU A 168 7.07 1.32 12.13
C GLU A 168 7.34 2.80 12.44
N LYS A 169 6.45 3.72 12.05
CA LYS A 169 6.56 5.16 12.35
C LYS A 169 6.48 5.45 13.85
N GLN A 170 5.76 4.64 14.63
CA GLN A 170 5.70 4.77 16.09
C GLN A 170 6.90 4.10 16.80
N GLY A 171 7.78 3.42 16.06
CA GLY A 171 8.90 2.66 16.63
C GLY A 171 8.55 1.21 16.99
N GLU A 172 7.32 0.77 16.76
CA GLU A 172 6.82 -0.59 17.04
C GLU A 172 7.18 -1.55 15.89
N VAL A 173 8.48 -1.78 15.72
CA VAL A 173 9.04 -2.52 14.59
C VAL A 173 8.62 -4.00 14.59
N GLU A 174 8.62 -4.66 15.74
CA GLU A 174 8.23 -6.07 15.84
C GLU A 174 6.76 -6.28 15.48
N GLU A 175 5.92 -5.31 15.85
CA GLU A 175 4.51 -5.32 15.47
C GLU A 175 4.34 -5.14 13.96
N ALA A 176 5.08 -4.21 13.34
CA ALA A 176 5.10 -4.06 11.88
C ALA A 176 5.54 -5.35 11.17
N ARG A 177 6.55 -6.06 11.68
CA ARG A 177 6.97 -7.37 11.15
C ARG A 177 5.86 -8.40 11.27
N ARG A 178 5.23 -8.49 12.44
CA ARG A 178 4.13 -9.42 12.73
C ARG A 178 2.97 -9.19 11.78
N ILE A 179 2.51 -7.95 11.63
CA ILE A 179 1.41 -7.58 10.72
C ILE A 179 1.70 -8.04 9.30
N LEU A 180 2.89 -7.71 8.77
CA LEU A 180 3.25 -8.07 7.40
C LEU A 180 3.37 -9.58 7.21
N LYS A 181 3.97 -10.29 8.18
CA LYS A 181 4.10 -11.76 8.12
C LYS A 181 2.74 -12.44 8.20
N THR A 182 1.91 -12.07 9.17
CA THR A 182 0.54 -12.61 9.31
C THR A 182 -0.30 -12.33 8.07
N PHE A 183 -0.21 -11.14 7.49
CA PHE A 183 -0.94 -10.82 6.26
C PHE A 183 -0.44 -11.62 5.05
N GLU A 184 0.88 -11.81 4.92
CA GLU A 184 1.44 -12.67 3.86
C GLU A 184 1.00 -14.12 3.99
N ASP A 185 0.95 -14.65 5.22
CA ASP A 185 0.48 -16.02 5.48
C ASP A 185 -1.02 -16.16 5.17
N TYR A 186 -1.80 -15.10 5.40
CA TYR A 186 -3.25 -15.09 5.10
C TYR A 186 -3.56 -14.87 3.62
N VAL A 187 -2.73 -14.10 2.89
CA VAL A 187 -2.86 -13.81 1.46
C VAL A 187 -1.52 -14.02 0.74
N PRO A 188 -1.14 -15.28 0.48
CA PRO A 188 0.15 -15.62 -0.13
C PRO A 188 0.25 -15.15 -1.59
N GLY A 189 1.48 -15.00 -2.08
CA GLY A 189 1.78 -14.65 -3.47
C GLY A 189 1.75 -13.15 -3.80
N LEU A 190 1.38 -12.29 -2.86
CA LEU A 190 1.39 -10.85 -3.06
C LEU A 190 2.81 -10.26 -2.98
N VAL A 191 3.42 -10.02 -4.15
CA VAL A 191 4.77 -9.45 -4.29
C VAL A 191 4.98 -8.20 -3.42
N MET A 192 4.00 -7.28 -3.40
CA MET A 192 4.13 -6.02 -2.65
C MET A 192 4.30 -6.24 -1.14
N VAL A 193 3.74 -7.31 -0.57
CA VAL A 193 3.85 -7.62 0.86
C VAL A 193 5.26 -8.10 1.16
N ARG A 194 5.77 -9.06 0.36
CA ARG A 194 7.16 -9.54 0.46
C ARG A 194 8.16 -8.40 0.31
N LEU A 195 7.97 -7.52 -0.68
CA LEU A 195 8.84 -6.35 -0.87
C LEU A 195 8.75 -5.35 0.29
N ARG A 196 7.59 -5.19 0.93
CA ARG A 196 7.46 -4.34 2.13
C ARG A 196 8.22 -4.93 3.31
N ARG A 197 8.16 -6.25 3.53
CA ARG A 197 8.95 -6.95 4.57
C ARG A 197 10.45 -6.75 4.35
N VAL A 198 10.92 -6.96 3.12
CA VAL A 198 12.33 -6.75 2.76
C VAL A 198 12.76 -5.29 3.00
N SER A 199 11.89 -4.34 2.63
CA SER A 199 12.18 -2.91 2.77
C SER A 199 12.20 -2.46 4.23
N LEU A 200 11.39 -3.07 5.10
CA LEU A 200 11.41 -2.88 6.55
C LEU A 200 12.78 -3.28 7.11
N GLU A 201 13.23 -4.52 6.86
CA GLU A 201 14.55 -4.97 7.35
C GLU A 201 15.69 -4.10 6.81
N ARG A 202 15.60 -3.66 5.56
CA ARG A 202 16.59 -2.78 4.96
C ARG A 202 16.70 -1.42 5.68
N ARG A 203 15.57 -0.79 6.04
CA ARG A 203 15.58 0.48 6.77
C ARG A 203 16.15 0.35 8.18
N LEU A 204 16.03 -0.83 8.76
CA LEU A 204 16.58 -1.16 10.08
C LEU A 204 18.06 -1.57 10.03
N GLY A 205 18.66 -1.69 8.84
CA GLY A 205 20.04 -2.14 8.67
C GLY A 205 20.23 -3.66 8.68
N ASN A 206 19.16 -4.44 8.83
CA ASN A 206 19.20 -5.90 8.87
C ASN A 206 19.32 -6.51 7.46
N MET A 207 20.48 -6.32 6.85
CA MET A 207 20.73 -6.74 5.46
C MET A 207 20.64 -8.26 5.27
N ASP A 208 21.07 -9.03 6.26
CA ASP A 208 21.02 -10.50 6.22
C ASP A 208 19.58 -11.01 6.18
N MET A 209 18.69 -10.43 6.98
CA MET A 209 17.26 -10.77 6.98
C MET A 209 16.58 -10.32 5.69
N ALA A 210 16.91 -9.13 5.19
CA ALA A 210 16.38 -8.65 3.91
C ALA A 210 16.78 -9.57 2.74
N GLU A 211 18.02 -10.07 2.75
CA GLU A 211 18.51 -11.05 1.79
C GLU A 211 17.83 -12.42 1.94
N ALA A 212 17.74 -12.94 3.17
CA ALA A 212 17.09 -14.21 3.47
C ALA A 212 15.62 -14.23 2.99
N LEU A 213 14.88 -13.13 3.17
CA LEU A 213 13.50 -13.00 2.70
C LEU A 213 13.37 -13.07 1.18
N LEU A 214 14.35 -12.53 0.44
CA LEU A 214 14.37 -12.61 -1.03
C LEU A 214 14.81 -14.00 -1.50
N MET A 215 15.79 -14.61 -0.86
CA MET A 215 16.21 -15.98 -1.15
C MET A 215 15.09 -17.00 -0.90
N GLU A 216 14.38 -16.86 0.22
CA GLU A 216 13.16 -17.63 0.51
C GLU A 216 12.14 -17.46 -0.62
N ALA A 217 11.88 -16.23 -1.05
CA ALA A 217 10.92 -15.96 -2.12
C ALA A 217 11.36 -16.53 -3.49
N ILE A 218 12.66 -16.54 -3.80
CA ILE A 218 13.21 -17.16 -5.03
C ILE A 218 12.99 -18.67 -5.00
N ARG A 219 13.30 -19.31 -3.87
CA ARG A 219 13.16 -20.76 -3.66
C ARG A 219 11.70 -21.20 -3.73
N ASP A 220 10.82 -20.49 -3.03
CA ASP A 220 9.40 -20.85 -2.95
C ASP A 220 8.66 -20.66 -4.30
N ASN A 221 9.25 -19.91 -5.24
CA ASN A 221 8.68 -19.65 -6.57
C ASN A 221 9.54 -20.21 -7.71
N GLU A 222 10.36 -21.22 -7.44
CA GLU A 222 11.25 -21.82 -8.44
C GLU A 222 10.48 -22.27 -9.70
N GLY A 223 11.04 -22.00 -10.88
CA GLY A 223 10.41 -22.29 -12.17
C GLY A 223 9.31 -21.30 -12.60
N MET A 224 8.90 -20.36 -11.75
CA MET A 224 7.93 -19.33 -12.11
C MET A 224 8.62 -18.02 -12.51
N PRO A 225 8.06 -17.22 -13.45
CA PRO A 225 8.64 -15.92 -13.85
C PRO A 225 8.86 -14.93 -12.69
N ILE A 226 8.11 -15.10 -11.60
CA ILE A 226 8.23 -14.29 -10.39
C ILE A 226 9.52 -14.57 -9.60
N SER A 227 10.12 -15.75 -9.73
CA SER A 227 11.43 -16.05 -9.12
C SER A 227 12.53 -15.18 -9.75
N SER A 228 12.57 -15.08 -11.08
CA SER A 228 13.47 -14.17 -11.81
C SER A 228 13.29 -12.71 -11.38
N PHE A 229 12.05 -12.29 -11.07
CA PHE A 229 11.79 -10.96 -10.51
C PHE A 229 12.45 -10.78 -9.13
N TYR A 230 12.34 -11.75 -8.21
CA TYR A 230 12.99 -11.67 -6.90
C TYR A 230 14.52 -11.72 -7.01
N SER A 231 15.08 -12.51 -7.92
CA SER A 231 16.53 -12.53 -8.22
C SER A 231 17.04 -11.17 -8.64
N VAL A 232 16.30 -10.46 -9.51
CA VAL A 232 16.63 -9.07 -9.88
C VAL A 232 16.59 -8.14 -8.67
N LYS A 233 15.59 -8.26 -7.80
CA LYS A 233 15.49 -7.42 -6.59
C LYS A 233 16.64 -7.70 -5.62
N LEU A 234 17.05 -8.96 -5.49
CA LEU A 234 18.17 -9.37 -4.66
C LEU A 234 19.49 -8.83 -5.20
N ALA A 235 19.77 -9.03 -6.50
CA ALA A 235 20.98 -8.52 -7.14
C ALA A 235 21.10 -7.00 -7.02
N ARG A 236 20.00 -6.25 -7.25
CA ARG A 236 19.98 -4.79 -7.07
C ARG A 236 20.27 -4.36 -5.63
N GLN A 237 19.75 -5.07 -4.63
CA GLN A 237 20.05 -4.80 -3.22
C GLN A 237 21.54 -5.00 -2.92
N VAL A 238 22.07 -6.15 -3.30
CA VAL A 238 23.48 -6.52 -3.07
C VAL A 238 24.42 -5.52 -3.76
N LEU A 239 24.10 -5.11 -4.99
CA LEU A 239 24.88 -4.12 -5.72
C LEU A 239 24.79 -2.71 -5.11
N LYS A 240 23.58 -2.17 -4.98
CA LYS A 240 23.41 -0.74 -4.68
C LYS A 240 23.54 -0.42 -3.20
N VAL A 241 23.16 -1.36 -2.32
CA VAL A 241 23.19 -1.19 -0.87
C VAL A 241 24.46 -1.79 -0.27
N GLN A 242 24.77 -3.06 -0.56
CA GLN A 242 25.94 -3.74 0.01
C GLN A 242 27.24 -3.51 -0.79
N LYS A 243 27.17 -2.84 -1.95
CA LYS A 243 28.32 -2.54 -2.83
C LYS A 243 29.11 -3.76 -3.30
N ASN A 244 28.47 -4.94 -3.35
CA ASN A 244 29.13 -6.17 -3.75
C ASN A 244 28.75 -6.57 -5.19
N LEU A 245 29.51 -6.07 -6.17
CA LEU A 245 29.28 -6.35 -7.59
C LEU A 245 29.43 -7.84 -7.92
N ALA A 246 30.44 -8.52 -7.35
CA ALA A 246 30.71 -9.92 -7.64
C ALA A 246 29.55 -10.84 -7.21
N LYS A 247 29.00 -10.61 -6.01
CA LYS A 247 27.85 -11.35 -5.50
C LYS A 247 26.58 -11.06 -6.30
N ALA A 248 26.32 -9.79 -6.64
CA ALA A 248 25.17 -9.42 -7.47
C ALA A 248 25.23 -10.08 -8.86
N ARG A 249 26.41 -10.14 -9.47
CA ARG A 249 26.65 -10.86 -10.72
C ARG A 249 26.32 -12.33 -10.57
N LYS A 250 26.90 -13.00 -9.57
CA LYS A 250 26.64 -14.41 -9.30
C LYS A 250 25.14 -14.72 -9.23
N ILE A 251 24.37 -13.91 -8.49
CA ILE A 251 22.91 -14.07 -8.38
C ILE A 251 22.19 -14.00 -9.73
N LEU A 252 22.57 -13.04 -10.59
CA LEU A 252 21.93 -12.91 -11.91
C LEU A 252 22.32 -14.03 -12.87
N LEU A 253 23.57 -14.52 -12.80
CA LEU A 253 24.02 -15.65 -13.61
C LEU A 253 23.29 -16.95 -13.19
N GLU A 254 23.15 -17.20 -11.89
CA GLU A 254 22.36 -18.34 -11.38
C GLU A 254 20.89 -18.24 -11.79
N ALA A 255 20.31 -17.03 -11.82
CA ALA A 255 18.96 -16.82 -12.31
C ALA A 255 18.83 -17.10 -13.83
N LEU A 256 19.84 -16.73 -14.62
CA LEU A 256 19.90 -16.98 -16.07
C LEU A 256 20.07 -18.46 -16.39
N GLU A 257 20.75 -19.24 -15.55
CA GLU A 257 20.82 -20.70 -15.71
C GLU A 257 19.45 -21.36 -15.58
N LYS A 258 18.57 -20.79 -14.73
CA LYS A 258 17.21 -21.29 -14.52
C LYS A 258 16.20 -20.74 -15.54
N ASP A 259 16.43 -19.52 -16.04
CA ASP A 259 15.51 -18.80 -16.93
C ASP A 259 16.29 -18.11 -18.08
N PRO A 260 16.85 -18.89 -19.03
CA PRO A 260 17.76 -18.39 -20.06
C PRO A 260 17.09 -17.54 -21.14
N ASP A 261 15.76 -17.54 -21.22
CA ASP A 261 15.00 -16.79 -22.23
C ASP A 261 14.45 -15.46 -21.69
N ASN A 262 14.85 -15.07 -20.47
CA ASN A 262 14.35 -13.86 -19.84
C ASN A 262 15.21 -12.63 -20.12
N ALA A 263 14.75 -11.83 -21.10
CA ALA A 263 15.39 -10.57 -21.49
C ALA A 263 15.64 -9.60 -20.32
N LYS A 264 14.81 -9.63 -19.27
CA LYS A 264 14.97 -8.73 -18.12
C LYS A 264 16.19 -9.09 -17.29
N LEU A 265 16.56 -10.36 -17.19
CA LEU A 265 17.76 -10.79 -16.46
C LEU A 265 19.02 -10.28 -17.16
N TYR A 266 19.10 -10.44 -18.49
CA TYR A 266 20.19 -9.88 -19.29
C TYR A 266 20.27 -8.35 -19.20
N ALA A 267 19.13 -7.66 -19.29
CA ALA A 267 19.11 -6.20 -19.18
C ALA A 267 19.60 -5.72 -17.81
N ASN A 268 19.24 -6.40 -16.73
CA ASN A 268 19.71 -6.07 -15.37
C ASN A 268 21.18 -6.42 -15.17
N LEU A 269 21.66 -7.51 -15.78
CA LEU A 269 23.08 -7.87 -15.75
C LEU A 269 23.92 -6.77 -16.41
N LEU A 270 23.53 -6.34 -17.61
CA LEU A 270 24.18 -5.21 -18.28
C LEU A 270 24.11 -3.92 -17.45
N GLU A 271 22.93 -3.53 -16.97
CA GLU A 271 22.76 -2.32 -16.14
C GLU A 271 23.71 -2.32 -14.93
N MET A 272 23.94 -3.49 -14.35
CA MET A 272 24.90 -3.67 -13.26
C MET A 272 26.36 -3.51 -13.73
N GLU A 273 26.76 -4.15 -14.83
CA GLU A 273 28.13 -4.01 -15.36
C GLU A 273 28.44 -2.56 -15.76
N PHE A 274 27.45 -1.85 -16.32
CA PHE A 274 27.51 -0.41 -16.61
C PHE A 274 27.66 0.47 -15.38
N SER A 275 27.27 -0.01 -14.21
CA SER A 275 27.40 0.76 -12.97
C SER A 275 28.80 0.69 -12.35
N ALA A 276 29.66 -0.20 -12.85
CA ALA A 276 31.09 -0.19 -12.56
C ALA A 276 31.81 0.78 -13.50
N ASP A 277 33.11 0.99 -13.28
CA ASP A 277 33.94 1.72 -14.25
C ASP A 277 33.93 0.97 -15.59
N VAL A 278 33.30 1.58 -16.59
CA VAL A 278 33.07 1.01 -17.91
C VAL A 278 34.37 0.62 -18.61
N ARG A 279 35.45 1.39 -18.42
CA ARG A 279 36.74 1.11 -19.06
C ARG A 279 37.44 -0.08 -18.41
N GLN A 280 37.34 -0.19 -17.09
CA GLN A 280 37.93 -1.33 -16.36
C GLN A 280 37.10 -2.60 -16.53
N ASN A 281 35.80 -2.45 -16.80
CA ASN A 281 34.84 -3.54 -16.87
C ASN A 281 34.39 -3.87 -18.31
N GLU A 282 35.12 -3.39 -19.32
CA GLU A 282 34.82 -3.59 -20.74
C GLU A 282 34.64 -5.09 -21.05
N GLY A 283 35.56 -5.94 -20.60
CA GLY A 283 35.51 -7.39 -20.84
C GLY A 283 34.25 -8.08 -20.27
N ASN A 284 33.84 -7.73 -19.05
CA ASN A 284 32.62 -8.31 -18.45
C ASN A 284 31.35 -7.77 -19.12
N THR A 285 31.38 -6.51 -19.55
CA THR A 285 30.27 -5.88 -20.28
C THR A 285 30.09 -6.55 -21.64
N MET A 286 31.19 -6.77 -22.37
CA MET A 286 31.18 -7.49 -23.65
C MET A 286 30.70 -8.94 -23.47
N SER A 287 31.21 -9.66 -22.46
CA SER A 287 30.75 -11.02 -22.15
C SER A 287 29.24 -11.07 -21.86
N SER A 288 28.69 -10.04 -21.21
CA SER A 288 27.25 -9.95 -20.93
C SER A 288 26.43 -9.73 -22.21
N PHE A 289 26.92 -8.92 -23.15
CA PHE A 289 26.29 -8.80 -24.47
C PHE A 289 26.36 -10.10 -25.26
N ASP A 290 27.53 -10.74 -25.33
CA ASP A 290 27.72 -11.98 -26.08
C ASP A 290 26.81 -13.10 -25.53
N ARG A 291 26.64 -13.15 -24.20
CA ARG A 291 25.71 -14.09 -23.56
C ARG A 291 24.26 -13.82 -23.97
N ALA A 292 23.84 -12.57 -24.07
CA ALA A 292 22.49 -12.23 -24.53
C ALA A 292 22.29 -12.61 -26.01
N LEU A 293 23.29 -12.37 -26.86
CA LEU A 293 23.20 -12.66 -28.30
C LEU A 293 23.22 -14.16 -28.64
N THR A 294 23.95 -14.95 -27.84
CA THR A 294 24.04 -16.41 -27.98
C THR A 294 22.88 -17.19 -27.33
N SER A 295 22.06 -16.53 -26.50
CA SER A 295 20.92 -17.13 -25.80
C SER A 295 19.74 -17.55 -26.69
N GLY A 296 18.69 -18.13 -26.11
CA GLY A 296 17.42 -18.43 -26.80
C GLY A 296 16.50 -17.22 -27.04
N LEU A 297 16.95 -16.00 -26.71
CA LEU A 297 16.13 -14.79 -26.84
C LEU A 297 15.56 -14.57 -28.25
N PRO A 298 14.35 -13.98 -28.36
CA PRO A 298 13.77 -13.61 -29.65
C PRO A 298 14.70 -12.72 -30.49
N LEU A 299 14.67 -12.88 -31.81
CA LEU A 299 15.52 -12.13 -32.75
C LEU A 299 15.38 -10.61 -32.56
N GLU A 300 14.16 -10.13 -32.36
CA GLU A 300 13.87 -8.71 -32.13
C GLU A 300 14.60 -8.20 -30.87
N THR A 301 14.60 -9.00 -29.79
CA THR A 301 15.32 -8.68 -28.56
C THR A 301 16.82 -8.71 -28.77
N LYS A 302 17.35 -9.73 -29.47
CA LYS A 302 18.78 -9.85 -29.79
C LYS A 302 19.29 -8.66 -30.60
N ILE A 303 18.49 -8.14 -31.54
CA ILE A 303 18.83 -6.93 -32.30
C ILE A 303 19.00 -5.72 -31.39
N ILE A 304 18.12 -5.54 -30.39
CA ILE A 304 18.24 -4.46 -29.41
C ILE A 304 19.53 -4.59 -28.59
N PHE A 305 19.87 -5.81 -28.13
CA PHE A 305 21.14 -6.05 -27.43
C PHE A 305 22.36 -5.81 -28.33
N SER A 306 22.29 -6.22 -29.59
CA SER A 306 23.35 -6.04 -30.58
C SER A 306 23.59 -4.56 -30.89
N GLN A 307 22.51 -3.79 -31.07
CA GLN A 307 22.57 -2.35 -31.24
C GLN A 307 23.26 -1.68 -30.05
N ARG A 308 22.82 -2.00 -28.82
CA ARG A 308 23.43 -1.46 -27.59
C ARG A 308 24.90 -1.85 -27.42
N ARG A 309 25.32 -3.01 -27.94
CA ARG A 309 26.75 -3.44 -27.95
C ARG A 309 27.58 -2.58 -28.90
N VAL A 310 27.03 -2.21 -30.06
CA VAL A 310 27.69 -1.30 -31.01
C VAL A 310 27.81 0.09 -30.41
N GLU A 311 26.70 0.64 -29.87
CA GLU A 311 26.68 1.95 -29.19
C GLU A 311 27.72 1.99 -28.05
N PHE A 312 27.81 0.93 -27.26
CA PHE A 312 28.79 0.80 -26.20
C PHE A 312 30.24 0.90 -26.69
N LEU A 313 30.59 0.18 -27.76
CA LEU A 313 31.95 0.17 -28.30
C LEU A 313 32.29 1.48 -29.02
N GLU A 314 31.30 2.16 -29.59
CA GLU A 314 31.47 3.50 -30.17
C GLU A 314 31.83 4.52 -29.07
N ASP A 315 31.11 4.49 -27.96
CA ASP A 315 31.28 5.46 -26.87
C ASP A 315 32.52 5.18 -25.99
N PHE A 316 32.80 3.90 -25.72
CA PHE A 316 33.75 3.49 -24.69
C PHE A 316 34.79 2.44 -25.13
N GLY A 317 34.69 1.93 -26.36
CA GLY A 317 35.51 0.81 -26.82
C GLY A 317 37.00 1.14 -26.88
N SER A 318 37.83 0.14 -26.55
CA SER A 318 39.29 0.28 -26.63
C SER A 318 39.89 -0.03 -28.00
N SER A 319 39.10 -0.63 -28.92
CA SER A 319 39.57 -1.12 -30.22
C SER A 319 38.54 -0.92 -31.34
N ILE A 320 38.96 -0.21 -32.39
CA ILE A 320 38.17 -0.03 -33.62
C ILE A 320 37.87 -1.35 -34.32
N ASN A 321 38.77 -2.33 -34.25
CA ASN A 321 38.55 -3.63 -34.86
C ASN A 321 37.38 -4.37 -34.18
N SER A 322 37.26 -4.26 -32.85
CA SER A 322 36.15 -4.86 -32.10
C SER A 322 34.82 -4.23 -32.48
N LEU A 323 34.79 -2.91 -32.68
CA LEU A 323 33.62 -2.16 -33.13
C LEU A 323 33.17 -2.61 -34.53
N LEU A 324 34.09 -2.65 -35.50
CA LEU A 324 33.78 -3.08 -36.87
C LEU A 324 33.22 -4.51 -36.91
N MET A 325 33.84 -5.44 -36.17
CA MET A 325 33.34 -6.81 -36.04
C MET A 325 31.92 -6.87 -35.47
N CYS A 326 31.66 -6.11 -34.39
CA CYS A 326 30.33 -6.05 -33.78
C CYS A 326 29.28 -5.42 -34.70
N TYR A 327 29.68 -4.44 -35.51
CA TYR A 327 28.83 -3.81 -36.52
C TYR A 327 28.45 -4.79 -37.63
N GLU A 328 29.40 -5.58 -38.15
CA GLU A 328 29.11 -6.63 -39.13
C GLU A 328 28.15 -7.69 -38.59
N GLU A 329 28.32 -8.11 -37.33
CA GLU A 329 27.39 -9.02 -36.65
C GLU A 329 25.98 -8.42 -36.52
N HIS A 330 25.89 -7.13 -36.21
CA HIS A 330 24.61 -6.41 -36.15
C HIS A 330 23.90 -6.40 -37.52
N GLN A 331 24.62 -6.11 -38.60
CA GLN A 331 24.07 -6.12 -39.96
C GLN A 331 23.55 -7.50 -40.36
N LYS A 332 24.23 -8.58 -39.95
CA LYS A 332 23.75 -9.96 -40.16
C LYS A 332 22.40 -10.20 -39.48
N LEU A 333 22.21 -9.73 -38.25
CA LEU A 333 20.94 -9.86 -37.53
C LEU A 333 19.80 -9.05 -38.19
N LEU A 334 20.07 -7.83 -38.64
CA LEU A 334 19.10 -7.01 -39.40
C LEU A 334 18.67 -7.69 -40.70
N ASN A 335 19.63 -8.23 -41.45
CA ASN A 335 19.36 -8.98 -42.68
C ASN A 335 18.49 -10.22 -42.40
N GLN A 336 18.77 -10.96 -41.33
CA GLN A 336 17.94 -12.09 -40.90
C GLN A 336 16.49 -11.65 -40.59
N GLN A 337 16.31 -10.52 -39.91
CA GLN A 337 14.98 -9.98 -39.61
C GLN A 337 14.24 -9.57 -40.87
N MET A 338 14.91 -8.90 -41.81
CA MET A 338 14.33 -8.52 -43.10
C MET A 338 13.88 -9.74 -43.92
N MET A 339 14.71 -10.79 -43.97
CA MET A 339 14.35 -12.03 -44.66
C MET A 339 13.15 -12.72 -44.00
N ARG A 340 13.09 -12.74 -42.65
CA ARG A 340 11.95 -13.29 -41.91
C ARG A 340 10.65 -12.53 -42.20
N LYS A 341 10.70 -11.19 -42.29
CA LYS A 341 9.52 -10.37 -42.65
C LYS A 341 9.04 -10.66 -44.07
N ARG A 342 9.95 -10.72 -45.04
CA ARG A 342 9.60 -11.04 -46.45
C ARG A 342 8.96 -12.43 -46.59
N LEU A 343 9.38 -13.41 -45.79
CA LEU A 343 8.77 -14.74 -45.78
C LEU A 343 7.35 -14.75 -45.21
N LEU A 344 7.04 -13.85 -44.26
CA LEU A 344 5.70 -13.70 -43.68
C LEU A 344 4.74 -12.89 -44.57
N GLU A 345 5.26 -12.05 -45.45
CA GLU A 345 4.47 -11.23 -46.39
C GLU A 345 4.14 -11.98 -47.70
N ASN A 346 4.93 -13.00 -48.04
CA ASN A 346 4.80 -13.78 -49.28
C ASN A 346 4.08 -15.14 -49.10
N GLY A 347 3.54 -15.41 -47.91
CA GLY A 347 2.68 -16.55 -47.58
C GLY A 347 1.40 -16.07 -46.91
#